data_AF-A0A7W0XC69-F1
#
_entry.id   AF-A0A7W0XC69-F1
#
_cell.length_a   1.000
_cell.length_b   1.000
_cell.length_c   1.000
_cell.angle_alpha   90.00
_cell.angle_beta   90.00
_cell.angle_gamma   90.00
#
_symmetry.space_group_name_H-M   'P 1'
#
loop_
_entity.id
_entity.type
_entity.pdbx_description
1 polymer ?
#
loop_
_entity_poly.entity_id
_entity_poly.type
_entity_poly.pdbx_seq_one_letter_code
_entity_poly.pdbx_strand_id
1 'polypeptide(L)' 'SGAGRRGRPRGSGKRALQAQEIVTARPGITIPELAEAMGIQANYLYRVMPTLQGEGKVNKRGKGWHPAGG' A
#
# COMPACT_ATOMS: atom_id res chain seq x y z
N SER A 1 29.70 18.96 9.37
CA SER A 1 28.89 17.86 9.93
C SER A 1 27.45 18.32 10.08
N GLY A 2 26.51 17.71 9.37
CA GLY A 2 25.09 18.04 9.45
C GLY A 2 24.28 16.92 8.82
N ALA A 3 23.88 15.96 9.65
CA ALA A 3 23.24 14.72 9.23
C ALA A 3 21.97 15.01 8.41
N GLY A 4 22.02 14.69 7.12
CA GLY A 4 20.85 14.65 6.26
C GLY A 4 19.86 13.68 6.88
N ARG A 5 18.75 14.21 7.41
CA ARG A 5 17.63 13.42 7.90
C ARG A 5 17.11 12.61 6.72
N ARG A 6 17.61 11.39 6.56
CA ARG A 6 17.08 10.39 5.62
C ARG A 6 15.64 10.13 6.09
N GLY A 7 14.70 10.84 5.45
CA GLY A 7 13.29 10.77 5.80
C GLY A 7 12.85 9.32 5.89
N ARG A 8 12.00 9.03 6.88
CA ARG A 8 11.46 7.69 7.19
C ARG A 8 11.25 6.88 5.89
N PRO A 9 11.76 5.63 5.80
CA PRO A 9 11.65 4.84 4.58
C PRO A 9 10.22 4.88 4.04
N ARG A 10 10.10 5.41 2.81
CA ARG A 10 8.84 5.57 2.09
C ARG A 10 8.30 4.18 1.82
N GLY A 11 7.35 3.70 2.61
CA GLY A 11 6.71 2.40 2.40
C GLY A 11 6.41 1.59 3.65
N SER A 12 7.08 1.84 4.77
CA SER A 12 6.97 0.99 5.98
C SER A 12 6.17 1.60 7.13
N GLY A 13 5.24 2.51 6.82
CA GLY A 13 4.39 3.17 7.83
C GLY A 13 3.16 2.34 8.20
N LYS A 14 2.52 2.65 9.34
CA LYS A 14 1.24 2.04 9.79
C LYS A 14 0.18 1.93 8.68
N ARG A 15 0.16 2.91 7.76
CA ARG A 15 -0.77 2.94 6.62
C ARG A 15 -0.49 1.87 5.57
N ALA A 16 0.77 1.49 5.36
CA ALA A 16 1.11 0.43 4.41
C ALA A 16 0.71 -0.96 4.94
N LEU A 17 0.90 -1.18 6.24
CA LEU A 17 0.38 -2.36 6.93
C LEU A 17 -1.15 -2.43 6.84
N GLN A 18 -1.84 -1.31 7.15
CA GLN A 18 -3.30 -1.23 7.01
C GLN A 18 -3.77 -1.51 5.57
N ALA A 19 -3.07 -1.00 4.56
CA ALA A 19 -3.39 -1.27 3.16
C ALA A 19 -3.23 -2.76 2.82
N GLN A 20 -2.16 -3.39 3.29
CA GLN A 20 -1.94 -4.84 3.11
C GLN A 20 -3.05 -5.66 3.79
N GLU A 21 -3.42 -5.31 5.02
CA GLU A 21 -4.49 -5.99 5.78
C GLU A 21 -5.82 -5.95 5.03
N ILE A 22 -6.20 -4.77 4.50
CA ILE A 22 -7.44 -4.62 3.74
C ILE A 22 -7.38 -5.40 2.43
N VAL A 23 -6.26 -5.38 1.71
CA VAL A 23 -6.10 -6.18 0.47
C VAL A 23 -6.19 -7.68 0.77
N THR A 24 -5.67 -8.12 1.91
CA THR A 24 -5.77 -9.52 2.34
C THR A 24 -7.21 -9.90 2.69
N ALA A 25 -7.95 -9.01 3.36
CA ALA A 25 -9.35 -9.20 3.71
C ALA A 25 -10.31 -9.10 2.50
N ARG A 26 -9.95 -8.29 1.49
CA ARG A 26 -10.77 -8.02 0.29
C ARG A 26 -9.91 -8.16 -0.99
N PRO A 27 -9.57 -9.39 -1.41
CA PRO A 27 -8.83 -9.61 -2.65
C PRO A 27 -9.60 -9.04 -3.85
N GLY A 28 -8.90 -8.31 -4.71
CA GLY A 28 -9.48 -7.63 -5.86
C GLY A 28 -9.90 -6.17 -5.59
N ILE A 29 -9.71 -5.66 -4.37
CA ILE A 29 -10.03 -4.27 -4.03
C ILE A 29 -9.26 -3.28 -4.91
N THR A 30 -9.95 -2.26 -5.38
CA THR A 30 -9.39 -1.20 -6.22
C THR A 30 -8.79 -0.07 -5.38
N ILE A 31 -8.02 0.82 -6.01
CA ILE A 31 -7.43 1.99 -5.33
C ILE A 31 -8.51 2.91 -4.69
N PRO A 32 -9.62 3.27 -5.37
CA PRO A 32 -10.67 4.09 -4.77
C PRO A 32 -11.30 3.45 -3.53
N GLU A 33 -11.66 2.16 -3.61
CA GLU A 33 -12.29 1.43 -2.50
C GLU A 33 -11.32 1.28 -1.32
N LEU A 34 -10.04 1.05 -1.59
CA LEU A 34 -9.00 0.99 -0.56
C LEU A 34 -8.82 2.36 0.12
N ALA A 35 -8.88 3.44 -0.65
CA ALA A 35 -8.78 4.80 -0.12
C ALA A 35 -9.95 5.13 0.82
N GLU A 36 -11.17 4.76 0.41
CA GLU A 36 -12.39 4.90 1.21
C GLU A 36 -12.31 4.09 2.50
N ALA A 37 -11.95 2.80 2.42
CA ALA A 37 -11.81 1.92 3.58
C ALA A 37 -10.75 2.40 4.59
N MET A 38 -9.71 3.09 4.12
CA MET A 38 -8.66 3.66 4.97
C MET A 38 -8.94 5.10 5.45
N GLY A 39 -9.97 5.75 4.89
CA GLY A 39 -10.28 7.16 5.14
C GLY A 39 -9.13 8.10 4.70
N ILE A 40 -8.53 7.84 3.54
CA ILE A 40 -7.42 8.65 2.99
C ILE A 40 -7.65 8.99 1.52
N GLN A 41 -6.82 9.87 0.97
CA GLN A 41 -6.86 10.16 -0.46
C GLN A 41 -6.19 9.07 -1.30
N ALA A 42 -6.81 8.72 -2.43
CA ALA A 42 -6.28 7.75 -3.38
C ALA A 42 -4.86 8.07 -3.87
N ASN A 43 -4.50 9.35 -3.99
CA ASN A 43 -3.16 9.80 -4.37
C ASN A 43 -2.06 9.19 -3.49
N TYR A 44 -2.34 8.97 -2.20
CA TYR A 44 -1.39 8.36 -1.28
C TYR A 44 -1.11 6.89 -1.63
N LEU A 45 -2.14 6.15 -2.06
CA LEU A 45 -2.01 4.72 -2.39
C LEU A 45 -1.18 4.48 -3.64
N TYR A 46 -1.15 5.41 -4.60
CA TYR A 46 -0.23 5.31 -5.73
C TYR A 46 1.25 5.33 -5.32
N ARG A 47 1.57 5.82 -4.12
CA ARG A 47 2.94 5.83 -3.58
C ARG A 47 3.25 4.62 -2.71
N VAL A 48 2.22 4.01 -2.13
CA VAL A 48 2.37 2.90 -1.17
C VAL A 48 2.25 1.54 -1.85
N MET A 49 1.26 1.39 -2.75
CA MET A 49 0.98 0.10 -3.39
C MET A 49 2.14 -0.43 -4.23
N PRO A 50 2.86 0.40 -5.02
CA PRO A 50 4.06 -0.09 -5.72
C PRO A 50 5.16 -0.55 -4.77
N THR A 51 5.33 0.08 -3.61
CA THR A 51 6.30 -0.35 -2.61
C THR A 51 5.90 -1.69 -1.99
N LEU A 52 4.64 -1.84 -1.57
CA LEU A 52 4.13 -3.12 -1.05
C LEU A 52 4.23 -4.25 -2.09
N GLN A 53 4.06 -3.93 -3.37
CA GLN A 53 4.26 -4.89 -4.45
C GLN A 53 5.74 -5.28 -4.61
N GLY A 54 6.64 -4.31 -4.61
CA GLY A 54 8.08 -4.56 -4.64
C GLY A 54 8.59 -5.36 -3.44
N GLU A 55 7.95 -5.21 -2.28
CA GLU A 55 8.20 -6.00 -1.07
C GLU A 55 7.52 -7.39 -1.07
N GLY A 56 6.78 -7.74 -2.12
CA GLY A 56 6.08 -9.02 -2.22
C GLY A 56 4.97 -9.17 -1.17
N LYS A 57 4.30 -8.08 -0.79
CA LYS A 57 3.14 -8.10 0.13
C LYS A 57 1.80 -8.18 -0.60
N VAL A 58 1.72 -7.51 -1.75
CA VAL A 58 0.53 -7.47 -2.60
C VAL A 58 0.92 -7.63 -4.07
N ASN A 59 -0.03 -8.01 -4.91
CA ASN A 59 0.12 -8.12 -6.36
C ASN A 59 -1.07 -7.45 -7.05
N LYS A 60 -0.79 -6.67 -8.10
CA LYS A 60 -1.83 -6.06 -8.93
C LYS A 60 -2.36 -7.09 -9.92
N ARG A 61 -3.68 -7.28 -10.00
CA ARG A 61 -4.35 -8.08 -11.05
C ARG A 61 -5.48 -7.25 -11.66
N GLY A 62 -5.35 -6.93 -12.95
CA GLY A 62 -6.26 -6.01 -13.63
C GLY A 62 -6.31 -4.64 -12.93
N LYS A 63 -7.51 -4.25 -12.48
CA LYS A 63 -7.73 -2.99 -11.75
C LYS A 63 -7.61 -3.14 -10.21
N GLY A 64 -7.57 -4.38 -9.71
CA GLY A 64 -7.59 -4.70 -8.29
C GLY A 64 -6.23 -5.12 -7.73
N TRP A 65 -6.16 -5.17 -6.41
CA TRP A 65 -5.00 -5.62 -5.65
C TRP A 65 -5.33 -6.89 -4.87
N HIS A 66 -4.36 -7.80 -4.82
CA HIS A 66 -4.47 -9.10 -4.18
C HIS A 66 -3.29 -9.32 -3.24
N PRO A 67 -3.40 -10.18 -2.21
CA PRO A 67 -2.25 -10.57 -1.41
C PRO A 67 -1.20 -11.30 -2.27
N ALA A 68 0.08 -11.16 -1.94
CA ALA A 68 1.16 -11.71 -2.75
C ALA A 68 1.39 -13.22 -2.64
N GLY A 69 0.63 -13.93 -1.78
CA GLY A 69 0.81 -15.36 -1.53
C GLY A 69 -0.50 -16.10 -1.20
N GLY A 70 -1.57 -15.81 -1.95
CA GLY A 70 -2.80 -16.60 -1.96
C GLY A 70 -2.97 -17.30 -3.30
#